data_AF-A0A7S2T810-F1
#
_entry.id   AF-A0A7S2T810-F1
#
_cell.length_a   1.000
_cell.length_b   1.000
_cell.length_c   1.000
_cell.angle_alpha   90.00
_cell.angle_beta   90.00
_cell.angle_gamma   90.00
#
_symmetry.space_group_name_H-M   'P 1'
#
loop_
_entity.id
_entity.type
_entity.pdbx_description
1 polymer ?
#
loop_
_entity_poly.entity_id
_entity_poly.type
_entity_poly.pdbx_seq_one_letter_code
_entity_poly.pdbx_strand_id
1 'polypeptide(L)'
;EGAGGKKNESVEDMEPVMKTDYDTVWDWTLQNESKPLWLQRPSEVEKEEYDGFFKTTFKEFMDPLAYNHFNVEGTYEFSGIVYIPGMAPFDMQEMQDARNIRLYVNKVFISDKFDE
;
A
#
# COMPACT_ATOMS: atom_id res chain seq x y z
N GLU A 1 -67.32 -11.15 50.13
CA GLU A 1 -65.96 -11.00 50.69
C GLU A 1 -65.26 -12.35 50.55
N GLY A 2 -64.07 -12.55 50.02
CA GLY A 2 -63.02 -11.72 49.44
C GLY A 2 -61.89 -12.69 49.02
N ALA A 3 -60.80 -12.13 48.49
CA ALA A 3 -59.53 -12.75 48.09
C ALA A 3 -59.43 -13.34 46.67
N GLY A 4 -58.51 -12.74 45.91
CA GLY A 4 -58.02 -13.17 44.60
C GLY A 4 -57.16 -12.07 43.98
N GLY A 5 -55.90 -11.97 44.40
CA GLY A 5 -54.97 -10.92 43.97
C GLY A 5 -54.15 -11.24 42.71
N LYS A 6 -53.36 -10.23 42.32
CA LYS A 6 -52.30 -10.18 41.28
C LYS A 6 -52.85 -10.19 39.83
N LYS A 7 -52.39 -9.32 38.92
CA LYS A 7 -51.02 -8.87 38.68
C LYS A 7 -51.04 -7.53 37.91
N ASN A 8 -50.14 -6.63 38.28
CA ASN A 8 -49.62 -5.58 37.40
C ASN A 8 -49.07 -6.24 36.13
N GLU A 9 -49.44 -5.74 34.96
CA GLU A 9 -48.63 -5.86 33.76
C GLU A 9 -48.47 -4.45 33.17
N SER A 10 -47.37 -3.82 33.58
CA SER A 10 -46.72 -2.73 32.88
C SER A 10 -46.35 -3.21 31.49
N VAL A 11 -47.03 -2.71 30.45
CA VAL A 11 -46.50 -2.79 29.09
C VAL A 11 -45.70 -1.52 28.88
N GLU A 12 -44.40 -1.74 28.71
CA GLU A 12 -43.30 -0.80 28.75
C GLU A 12 -43.47 0.34 27.73
N ASP A 13 -43.15 1.56 28.17
CA ASP A 13 -42.91 2.70 27.27
C ASP A 13 -41.81 2.29 26.28
N MET A 14 -42.18 1.89 25.07
CA MET A 14 -41.24 1.58 24.00
C MET A 14 -40.57 2.91 23.58
N GLU A 15 -39.32 3.09 23.99
CA GLU A 15 -38.51 4.23 23.56
C GLU A 15 -38.45 4.29 22.03
N PRO A 16 -38.59 5.48 21.41
CA PRO A 16 -38.62 5.60 19.97
C PRO A 16 -37.30 5.13 19.36
N VAL A 17 -37.36 4.11 18.50
CA VAL A 17 -36.23 3.64 17.72
C VAL A 17 -35.83 4.73 16.73
N MET A 18 -34.74 5.43 17.04
CA MET A 18 -34.13 6.39 16.13
C MET A 18 -33.67 5.68 14.86
N LYS A 19 -34.22 6.04 13.70
CA LYS A 19 -33.66 5.63 12.42
C LYS A 19 -32.36 6.41 12.21
N THR A 20 -31.25 5.69 12.08
CA THR A 20 -30.00 6.27 11.60
C THR A 20 -30.11 6.46 10.10
N ASP A 21 -30.27 7.71 9.66
CA ASP A 21 -30.07 8.09 8.27
C ASP A 21 -28.56 8.28 8.04
N TYR A 22 -28.03 7.58 7.03
CA TYR A 22 -26.64 7.69 6.63
C TYR A 22 -26.55 8.64 5.44
N ASP A 23 -25.98 9.83 5.65
CA ASP A 23 -25.64 10.74 4.57
C ASP A 23 -24.31 10.31 3.94
N THR A 24 -24.34 9.97 2.65
CA THR A 24 -23.11 9.69 1.89
C THR A 24 -22.45 10.99 1.51
N VAL A 25 -21.38 11.36 2.23
CA VAL A 25 -20.55 12.52 1.93
C VAL A 25 -19.36 12.06 1.09
N TRP A 26 -19.15 12.72 -0.05
CA TRP A 26 -17.99 12.50 -0.90
C TRP A 26 -16.89 13.49 -0.52
N ASP A 27 -15.74 12.98 -0.11
CA ASP A 27 -14.54 13.78 0.08
C ASP A 27 -13.44 13.31 -0.88
N TRP A 28 -12.70 14.26 -1.44
CA TRP A 28 -11.64 13.96 -2.39
C TRP A 28 -10.30 13.86 -1.65
N THR A 29 -9.70 12.68 -1.67
CA THR A 29 -8.36 12.47 -1.09
C THR A 29 -7.30 12.41 -2.17
N LEU A 30 -6.22 13.19 -2.01
CA LEU A 30 -5.06 13.12 -2.90
C LEU A 30 -4.27 11.84 -2.60
N GLN A 31 -4.18 10.93 -3.57
CA GLN A 31 -3.48 9.66 -3.38
C GLN A 31 -1.95 9.74 -3.55
N ASN A 32 -1.44 10.65 -4.38
CA ASN A 32 -0.04 10.68 -4.80
C ASN A 32 0.74 11.87 -4.23
N GLU A 33 0.70 12.07 -2.92
CA GLU A 33 1.48 13.13 -2.26
C GLU A 33 2.99 12.82 -2.18
N SER A 34 3.35 11.54 -2.24
CA SER A 34 4.72 11.08 -2.01
C SER A 34 5.62 11.28 -3.23
N LYS A 35 6.77 11.92 -3.00
CA LYS A 35 7.83 12.03 -4.02
C LYS A 35 8.45 10.65 -4.29
N PRO A 36 8.86 10.36 -5.54
CA PRO A 36 9.54 9.11 -5.85
C PRO A 36 10.78 8.91 -4.97
N LEU A 37 10.90 7.71 -4.39
CA LEU A 37 11.92 7.41 -3.39
C LEU A 37 13.35 7.47 -3.95
N TRP A 38 13.53 7.12 -5.22
CA TRP A 38 14.82 7.18 -5.93
C TRP A 38 15.31 8.61 -6.24
N LEU A 39 14.48 9.64 -6.02
CA LEU A 39 14.89 11.05 -6.15
C LEU A 39 15.29 11.68 -4.82
N GLN A 40 15.04 10.98 -3.71
CA GLN A 40 15.42 11.44 -2.38
C GLN A 40 16.88 11.09 -2.12
N ARG A 41 17.52 11.80 -1.18
CA ARG A 41 18.90 11.45 -0.81
C ARG A 41 18.87 10.15 -0.01
N PRO A 42 19.79 9.19 -0.25
CA PRO A 42 19.81 7.93 0.49
C PRO A 42 19.87 8.10 2.02
N SER A 43 20.48 9.20 2.50
CA SER A 43 20.59 9.55 3.93
C SER A 43 19.28 10.02 4.57
N GLU A 44 18.29 10.41 3.79
CA GLU A 44 17.01 10.96 4.27
C GLU A 44 15.89 9.93 4.27
N VAL A 45 16.13 8.76 3.68
CA VAL A 45 15.12 7.72 3.51
C VAL A 45 15.31 6.66 4.58
N GLU A 46 14.26 6.36 5.34
CA GLU A 46 14.27 5.31 6.35
C GLU A 46 14.16 3.92 5.72
N LYS A 47 14.63 2.90 6.44
CA LYS A 47 14.62 1.50 5.95
C LYS A 47 13.18 1.05 5.66
N GLU A 48 12.25 1.44 6.50
CA GLU A 48 10.82 1.15 6.42
C GLU A 48 10.21 1.67 5.11
N GLU A 49 10.70 2.80 4.59
CA GLU A 49 10.25 3.36 3.32
C GLU A 49 10.76 2.54 2.13
N TYR A 50 12.01 2.05 2.19
CA TYR A 50 12.54 1.12 1.18
C TYR A 50 11.76 -0.20 1.18
N ASP A 51 11.51 -0.77 2.35
CA ASP A 51 10.77 -2.02 2.51
C ASP A 51 9.32 -1.87 2.02
N GLY A 52 8.66 -0.78 2.40
CA GLY A 52 7.31 -0.44 1.94
C GLY A 52 7.25 -0.25 0.42
N PHE A 53 8.22 0.47 -0.15
CA PHE A 53 8.31 0.68 -1.59
C PHE A 53 8.52 -0.62 -2.35
N PHE A 54 9.37 -1.52 -1.87
CA PHE A 54 9.58 -2.85 -2.45
C PHE A 54 8.27 -3.65 -2.50
N LYS A 55 7.59 -3.76 -1.36
CA LYS A 55 6.31 -4.48 -1.24
C LYS A 55 5.24 -3.94 -2.18
N THR A 56 5.06 -2.61 -2.21
CA THR A 56 4.05 -1.99 -3.08
C THR A 56 4.40 -2.12 -4.57
N THR A 57 5.67 -1.97 -4.93
CA THR A 57 6.11 -1.96 -6.34
C THR A 57 6.04 -3.36 -6.95
N PHE A 58 6.58 -4.36 -6.26
CA PHE A 58 6.70 -5.74 -6.75
C PHE A 58 5.54 -6.64 -6.30
N LYS A 59 4.60 -6.11 -5.51
CA LYS A 59 3.48 -6.86 -4.91
C LYS A 59 3.95 -8.01 -4.02
N GLU A 60 5.07 -7.78 -3.34
CA GLU A 60 5.67 -8.72 -2.41
C GLU A 60 5.16 -8.48 -0.99
N PHE A 61 5.11 -9.55 -0.20
CA PHE A 61 4.71 -9.47 1.21
C PHE A 61 5.91 -9.44 2.16
N MET A 62 7.02 -10.03 1.74
CA MET A 62 8.25 -10.11 2.54
C MET A 62 9.14 -8.90 2.29
N ASP A 63 9.95 -8.57 3.30
CA ASP A 63 10.97 -7.54 3.19
C ASP A 63 12.08 -8.00 2.23
N PRO A 64 12.72 -7.07 1.51
CA PRO A 64 13.90 -7.38 0.72
C PRO A 64 15.07 -7.79 1.65
N LEU A 65 15.93 -8.70 1.18
CA LEU A 65 17.14 -9.08 1.90
C LEU A 65 18.13 -7.91 1.97
N ALA A 66 18.25 -7.19 0.86
CA ALA A 66 19.13 -6.04 0.72
C ALA A 66 18.63 -5.13 -0.40
N TYR A 67 19.05 -3.88 -0.36
CA TYR A 67 18.82 -2.92 -1.42
C TYR A 67 20.07 -2.06 -1.64
N ASN A 68 20.19 -1.48 -2.82
CA ASN A 68 21.20 -0.50 -3.15
C ASN A 68 20.55 0.69 -3.84
N HIS A 69 20.67 1.88 -3.23
CA HIS A 69 20.23 3.14 -3.80
C HIS A 69 21.45 3.88 -4.31
N PHE A 70 21.49 4.15 -5.61
CA PHE A 70 22.61 4.83 -6.26
C PHE A 70 22.14 5.99 -7.12
N ASN A 71 23.05 6.95 -7.30
CA ASN A 71 22.95 8.03 -8.26
C ASN A 71 24.23 8.04 -9.09
N VAL A 72 24.09 8.02 -10.40
CA VAL A 72 25.20 8.04 -11.37
C VAL A 72 25.15 9.37 -12.10
N GLU A 73 26.22 10.13 -11.95
CA GLU A 73 26.46 11.39 -12.65
C GLU A 73 27.58 11.18 -13.68
N GLY A 74 27.37 11.59 -14.93
CA GLY A 74 28.34 11.37 -16.01
C GLY A 74 27.80 11.78 -17.38
N THR A 75 28.13 11.03 -18.43
CA THR A 75 27.55 11.24 -19.77
C THR A 75 26.03 11.08 -19.78
N TYR A 76 25.52 10.22 -18.90
CA TYR A 76 24.10 10.08 -18.59
C TYR A 76 23.92 10.26 -17.10
N GLU A 77 22.81 10.90 -16.72
CA GLU A 77 22.42 11.10 -15.33
C GLU A 77 21.21 10.23 -15.02
N PHE A 78 21.36 9.33 -14.06
CA PHE A 78 20.26 8.49 -13.61
C PHE A 78 20.44 8.06 -12.16
N SER A 79 19.32 7.95 -11.48
CA SER A 79 19.21 7.39 -10.13
C SER A 79 18.34 6.14 -10.18
N GLY A 80 18.60 5.23 -9.26
CA GLY A 80 17.91 3.96 -9.23
C GLY A 80 18.05 3.24 -7.90
N ILE A 81 17.16 2.29 -7.69
CA ILE A 81 17.18 1.41 -6.53
C ILE A 81 17.06 -0.03 -7.03
N VAL A 82 18.01 -0.86 -6.60
CA VAL A 82 18.02 -2.28 -6.89
C VAL A 82 17.75 -3.04 -5.60
N TYR A 83 16.86 -4.03 -5.67
CA TYR A 83 16.46 -4.86 -4.53
C TYR A 83 16.90 -6.31 -4.74
N ILE A 84 17.24 -6.98 -3.65
CA ILE A 84 17.45 -8.43 -3.59
C ILE A 84 16.28 -9.02 -2.79
N PRO A 85 15.43 -9.86 -3.39
CA PRO A 85 14.31 -10.45 -2.67
C PRO A 85 14.78 -11.41 -1.57
N GLY A 86 14.05 -11.46 -0.45
CA GLY A 86 14.35 -12.35 0.68
C GLY A 86 14.13 -13.84 0.39
N MET A 87 13.31 -14.15 -0.63
CA MET A 87 13.03 -15.51 -1.09
C MET A 87 13.11 -15.55 -2.61
N ALA A 88 13.64 -16.64 -3.14
CA ALA A 88 13.61 -16.88 -4.58
C ALA A 88 12.17 -17.11 -5.05
N PRO A 89 11.80 -16.63 -6.25
CA PRO A 89 10.51 -16.95 -6.87
C PRO A 89 10.31 -18.46 -6.94
N PHE A 90 9.08 -18.92 -6.71
CA PHE A 90 8.76 -20.35 -6.75
C PHE A 90 8.81 -20.94 -8.16
N ASP A 91 8.61 -20.09 -9.18
CA ASP A 91 8.60 -20.49 -10.59
C ASP A 91 9.89 -20.02 -11.29
N MET A 92 10.61 -20.96 -11.91
CA MET A 92 11.78 -20.65 -12.75
C MET A 92 11.39 -19.84 -13.98
N GLN A 93 10.14 -19.90 -14.43
CA GLN A 93 9.65 -19.12 -15.57
C GLN A 93 9.52 -17.64 -15.20
N GLU A 94 9.11 -17.30 -13.97
CA GLU A 94 9.14 -15.93 -13.42
C GLU A 94 10.57 -15.37 -13.34
N MET A 95 11.58 -16.21 -13.15
CA MET A 95 12.97 -15.77 -13.20
C MET A 95 13.43 -15.39 -14.62
N GLN A 96 12.87 -16.01 -15.66
CA GLN A 96 13.23 -15.73 -17.06
C GLN A 96 12.45 -14.55 -17.64
N ASP A 97 11.22 -14.35 -17.21
CA ASP A 97 10.28 -13.34 -17.72
C ASP A 97 10.53 -11.94 -17.11
N ALA A 98 11.81 -11.61 -16.86
CA ALA A 98 12.33 -10.61 -15.91
C ALA A 98 11.82 -9.17 -16.11
N ARG A 99 10.53 -8.95 -15.85
CA ARG A 99 9.88 -7.64 -15.65
C ARG A 99 10.25 -7.01 -14.31
N ASN A 100 11.50 -7.20 -13.91
CA ASN A 100 12.02 -6.88 -12.58
C ASN A 100 12.63 -5.48 -12.53
N ILE A 101 12.85 -4.87 -13.70
CA ILE A 101 13.38 -3.52 -13.83
C ILE A 101 12.28 -2.66 -14.41
N ARG A 102 12.05 -1.49 -13.82
CA ARG A 102 11.10 -0.50 -14.34
C ARG A 102 11.86 0.76 -14.74
N LEU A 103 11.74 1.13 -16.00
CA LEU A 103 12.34 2.35 -16.54
C LEU A 103 11.38 3.52 -16.39
N TYR A 104 11.89 4.61 -15.81
CA TYR A 104 11.18 5.87 -15.70
C TYR A 104 11.97 6.99 -16.38
N VAL A 105 11.30 7.85 -17.13
CA VAL A 105 11.86 9.09 -17.68
C VAL A 105 10.98 10.25 -17.23
N ASN A 106 11.57 11.31 -16.67
CA ASN A 106 10.83 12.44 -16.11
C ASN A 106 9.72 12.01 -15.11
N LYS A 107 10.00 10.99 -14.29
CA LYS A 107 9.05 10.37 -13.32
C LYS A 107 7.85 9.67 -13.97
N VAL A 108 7.85 9.49 -15.29
CA VAL A 108 6.83 8.77 -16.04
C VAL A 108 7.33 7.36 -16.34
N PHE A 109 6.52 6.35 -16.04
CA PHE A 109 6.82 4.95 -16.37
C PHE A 109 6.86 4.77 -17.90
N ILE A 110 7.93 4.13 -18.39
CA ILE A 110 8.14 3.90 -19.82
C ILE A 110 7.95 2.42 -20.17
N SER A 111 8.76 1.55 -19.56
CA SER A 111 8.74 0.11 -19.84
C SER A 111 9.28 -0.68 -18.65
N ASP A 112 8.77 -1.88 -18.47
CA ASP A 112 9.32 -2.93 -17.62
C ASP A 112 9.83 -4.13 -18.42
N LYS A 113 9.74 -4.08 -19.75
CA LYS A 113 10.22 -5.11 -20.66
C LYS A 113 11.51 -4.67 -21.30
N PHE A 114 12.52 -5.51 -21.11
CA PHE A 114 13.83 -5.41 -21.75
C PHE A 114 14.06 -6.74 -22.44
N ASP A 115 13.46 -6.90 -23.61
CA ASP A 115 13.81 -7.99 -24.52
C ASP A 115 14.97 -7.50 -25.41
N GLU A 116 15.96 -8.35 -25.62
CA GLU A 116 16.84 -8.25 -26.81
C GLU A 116 16.13 -8.80 -28.04
#